data_AF-A0A2W6BN89-F1
#
_entry.id   AF-A0A2W6BN89-F1
#
_cell.length_a   1.000
_cell.length_b   1.000
_cell.length_c   1.000
_cell.angle_alpha   90.00
_cell.angle_beta   90.00
_cell.angle_gamma   90.00
#
_symmetry.space_group_name_H-M   'P 1'
#
loop_
_entity.id
_entity.type
_entity.pdbx_description
1 polymer ?
#
loop_
_entity_poly.entity_id
_entity_poly.type
_entity_poly.pdbx_seq_one_letter_code
_entity_poly.pdbx_strand_id
1 'polypeptide(L)'
;MQRTPKDDKSKRPAQVKKKGPDPKDVVLILSPASEKGDAAAEAAVMAPDGQILYATSLPEMVNKLKALKAPVKTLFFVGHSTADGDIVFETPGKSNFVPAGKIAQSVKNVVQVENIDFHGCAVAVSPRELDKVRVALSAKKAVGSTCELVRQVAGPIKVGGRAITDRKTFDLTKDENRKVFDKGLKMLRDSFGDDRKKCIINDSEDGYFQAHGRLVAVWANPESIAGNDAFDKGKSICYGALKHEKVDPSKNPVIDENQCKLVELG
;
A
#
# COMPACT_ATOMS: atom_id res chain seq x y z
N MET A 1 27.60 57.00 -50.21
CA MET A 1 26.44 56.34 -49.60
C MET A 1 26.72 54.84 -49.50
N GLN A 2 27.08 54.34 -48.32
CA GLN A 2 27.15 52.91 -48.02
C GLN A 2 26.25 52.67 -46.80
N ARG A 3 25.26 51.79 -46.96
CA ARG A 3 24.32 51.40 -45.90
C ARG A 3 24.85 50.12 -45.22
N THR A 4 25.02 50.19 -43.91
CA THR A 4 25.37 49.06 -43.05
C THR A 4 24.18 48.09 -42.92
N PRO A 5 24.40 46.76 -42.89
CA PRO A 5 23.33 45.79 -42.62
C PRO A 5 22.92 45.83 -41.15
N LYS A 6 21.61 45.70 -40.90
CA LYS A 6 21.05 45.53 -39.55
C LYS A 6 21.31 44.12 -39.05
N ASP A 7 21.93 44.01 -37.88
CA ASP A 7 22.07 42.77 -37.12
C ASP A 7 20.70 42.17 -36.80
N ASP A 8 20.47 40.96 -37.31
CA ASP A 8 19.32 40.13 -36.99
C ASP A 8 19.51 39.52 -35.60
N LYS A 9 18.62 39.89 -34.67
CA LYS A 9 18.62 39.40 -33.29
C LYS A 9 18.25 37.91 -33.28
N SER A 10 19.30 37.09 -33.37
CA SER A 10 19.43 35.74 -32.83
C SER A 10 18.28 35.30 -31.89
N LYS A 11 17.40 34.44 -32.41
CA LYS A 11 16.47 33.62 -31.63
C LYS A 11 17.27 32.82 -30.60
N ARG A 12 17.07 33.11 -29.30
CA ARG A 12 17.53 32.24 -28.20
C ARG A 12 16.87 30.86 -28.37
N PRO A 13 17.63 29.76 -28.39
CA PRO A 13 17.03 28.42 -28.41
C PRO A 13 16.21 28.22 -27.13
N ALA A 14 14.97 27.74 -27.31
CA ALA A 14 14.09 27.40 -26.20
C ALA A 14 14.79 26.39 -25.29
N GLN A 15 14.92 26.73 -24.00
CA GLN A 15 15.39 25.79 -22.99
C GLN A 15 14.42 24.61 -22.96
N VAL A 16 14.86 23.46 -23.45
CA VAL A 16 14.20 22.18 -23.25
C VAL A 16 14.15 21.95 -21.74
N LYS A 17 12.98 22.15 -21.12
CA LYS A 17 12.75 21.78 -19.72
C LYS A 17 13.14 20.31 -19.57
N LYS A 18 14.20 20.02 -18.82
CA LYS A 18 14.53 18.65 -18.42
C LYS A 18 13.27 18.05 -17.79
N LYS A 19 12.71 17.01 -18.40
CA LYS A 19 11.63 16.23 -17.82
C LYS A 19 12.14 15.72 -16.47
N GLY A 20 11.44 16.04 -15.39
CA GLY A 20 11.76 15.52 -14.07
C GLY A 20 11.72 13.99 -14.06
N PRO A 21 12.26 13.34 -13.01
CA PRO A 21 12.14 11.89 -12.85
C PRO A 21 10.67 11.46 -12.91
N ASP A 22 10.39 10.33 -13.56
CA ASP A 22 9.03 9.82 -13.67
C ASP A 22 8.47 9.45 -12.27
N PRO A 23 7.18 9.74 -11.99
CA PRO A 23 6.57 9.41 -10.70
C PRO A 23 6.61 7.90 -10.41
N LYS A 24 6.81 7.54 -9.14
CA LYS A 24 6.84 6.14 -8.67
C LYS A 24 5.83 5.90 -7.56
N ASP A 25 5.42 4.65 -7.42
CA ASP A 25 4.63 4.21 -6.27
C ASP A 25 5.55 4.11 -5.03
N VAL A 26 5.01 4.46 -3.86
CA VAL A 26 5.72 4.42 -2.58
C VAL A 26 4.83 3.75 -1.56
N VAL A 27 5.37 2.81 -0.79
CA VAL A 27 4.65 2.13 0.29
C VAL A 27 5.27 2.51 1.62
N LEU A 28 4.49 3.17 2.48
CA LEU A 28 4.84 3.49 3.87
C LEU A 28 4.32 2.41 4.79
N ILE A 29 5.24 1.62 5.37
CA ILE A 29 4.93 0.62 6.38
C ILE A 29 5.10 1.26 7.77
N LEU A 30 4.02 1.26 8.55
CA LEU A 30 3.94 1.90 9.88
C LEU A 30 3.95 0.89 11.05
N SER A 31 4.00 -0.40 10.72
CA SER A 31 4.00 -1.54 11.66
C SER A 31 5.34 -1.75 12.38
N PRO A 32 5.35 -2.46 13.53
CA PRO A 32 6.57 -2.75 14.28
C PRO A 32 7.52 -3.67 13.51
N ALA A 33 8.77 -3.73 13.96
CA ALA A 33 9.83 -4.52 13.30
C ALA A 33 9.48 -6.00 13.10
N SER A 34 8.70 -6.60 14.01
CA SER A 34 8.24 -7.99 13.95
C SER A 34 7.35 -8.27 12.74
N GLU A 35 6.60 -7.28 12.26
CA GLU A 35 5.62 -7.45 11.17
C GLU A 35 6.16 -6.97 9.81
N LYS A 36 7.35 -6.37 9.78
CA LYS A 36 7.93 -5.82 8.54
C LYS A 36 8.03 -6.84 7.42
N GLY A 37 8.31 -8.11 7.72
CA GLY A 37 8.42 -9.16 6.72
C GLY A 37 7.10 -9.41 5.98
N ASP A 38 5.99 -9.38 6.71
CA ASP A 38 4.65 -9.64 6.18
C ASP A 38 4.08 -8.39 5.50
N ALA A 39 4.25 -7.23 6.11
CA ALA A 39 3.88 -5.95 5.50
C ALA A 39 4.70 -5.66 4.23
N ALA A 40 5.97 -6.06 4.17
CA ALA A 40 6.78 -5.94 2.95
C ALA A 40 6.33 -6.89 1.85
N ALA A 41 5.86 -8.09 2.21
CA ALA A 41 5.30 -9.03 1.25
C ALA A 41 4.00 -8.46 0.63
N GLU A 42 3.11 -7.94 1.46
CA GLU A 42 1.89 -7.24 1.01
C GLU A 42 2.23 -6.02 0.14
N ALA A 43 3.17 -5.18 0.59
CA ALA A 43 3.66 -4.02 -0.16
C ALA A 43 4.14 -4.40 -1.56
N ALA A 44 4.91 -5.49 -1.67
CA ALA A 44 5.40 -5.98 -2.95
C ALA A 44 4.27 -6.49 -3.86
N VAL A 45 3.15 -6.98 -3.31
CA VAL A 45 1.97 -7.34 -4.11
C VAL A 45 1.24 -6.10 -4.64
N MET A 46 1.02 -5.11 -3.79
CA MET A 46 0.26 -3.89 -4.14
C MET A 46 1.03 -2.96 -5.08
N ALA A 47 2.33 -2.82 -4.85
CA ALA A 47 3.21 -1.95 -5.61
C ALA A 47 4.51 -2.71 -5.96
N PRO A 48 4.49 -3.60 -6.98
CA PRO A 48 5.63 -4.44 -7.37
C PRO A 48 6.95 -3.69 -7.55
N ASP A 49 6.89 -2.50 -8.16
CA ASP A 49 8.05 -1.63 -8.40
C ASP A 49 8.12 -0.45 -7.42
N GLY A 50 7.31 -0.50 -6.37
CA GLY A 50 7.16 0.55 -5.38
C GLY A 50 8.37 0.67 -4.47
N GLN A 51 8.71 1.90 -4.09
CA GLN A 51 9.73 2.13 -3.07
C GLN A 51 9.11 1.90 -1.68
N ILE A 52 9.59 0.89 -0.96
CA ILE A 52 9.17 0.64 0.43
C ILE A 52 9.94 1.55 1.39
N LEU A 53 9.20 2.23 2.26
CA LEU A 53 9.68 3.07 3.33
C LEU A 53 9.11 2.56 4.65
N TYR A 54 9.91 2.64 5.70
CA TYR A 54 9.47 2.33 7.06
C TYR A 54 9.49 3.60 7.88
N ALA A 55 8.48 3.78 8.71
CA ALA A 55 8.43 4.86 9.69
C ALA A 55 7.73 4.40 10.95
N THR A 56 8.36 4.57 12.11
CA THR A 56 7.75 4.25 13.41
C THR A 56 7.29 5.49 14.16
N SER A 57 7.29 6.65 13.48
CA SER A 57 6.80 7.92 14.02
C SER A 57 6.47 8.91 12.90
N LEU A 58 5.62 9.90 13.21
CA LEU A 58 5.30 10.99 12.29
C LEU A 58 6.55 11.79 11.82
N PRO A 59 7.50 12.20 12.70
CA PRO A 59 8.71 12.90 12.24
C PRO A 59 9.56 12.05 11.29
N GLU A 60 9.70 10.75 11.56
CA GLU A 60 10.42 9.86 10.66
C GLU A 60 9.75 9.76 9.30
N MET A 61 8.43 9.54 9.27
CA MET A 61 7.65 9.51 8.02
C MET A 61 7.86 10.78 7.20
N VAL A 62 7.73 11.96 7.82
CA VAL A 62 7.96 13.25 7.17
C VAL A 62 9.37 13.34 6.60
N ASN A 63 10.39 12.93 7.36
CA ASN A 63 11.77 12.94 6.88
C ASN A 63 11.99 11.99 5.70
N LYS A 64 11.38 10.80 5.71
CA LYS A 64 11.47 9.85 4.59
C LYS A 64 10.78 10.41 3.33
N LEU A 65 9.59 11.00 3.48
CA LEU A 65 8.86 11.62 2.38
C LEU A 65 9.64 12.82 1.79
N LYS A 66 10.22 13.69 2.64
CA LYS A 66 11.08 14.81 2.20
C LYS A 66 12.31 14.36 1.41
N ALA A 67 12.83 13.17 1.70
CA ALA A 67 14.01 12.63 1.02
C ALA A 67 13.72 12.08 -0.38
N LEU A 68 12.44 11.97 -0.77
CA LEU A 68 12.05 11.53 -2.11
C LEU A 68 12.43 12.60 -3.13
N LYS A 69 13.12 12.16 -4.20
CA LYS A 69 13.65 13.05 -5.25
C LYS A 69 12.72 13.21 -6.45
N ALA A 70 11.56 12.57 -6.41
CA ALA A 70 10.58 12.53 -7.48
C ALA A 70 9.16 12.64 -6.90
N PRO A 71 8.18 13.11 -7.70
CA PRO A 71 6.78 12.99 -7.34
C PRO A 71 6.38 11.52 -7.12
N VAL A 72 5.37 11.32 -6.29
CA VAL A 72 4.82 10.00 -5.97
C VAL A 72 3.53 9.80 -6.76
N LYS A 73 3.46 8.70 -7.52
CA LYS A 73 2.26 8.31 -8.27
C LYS A 73 1.16 7.86 -7.30
N THR A 74 1.46 6.89 -6.45
CA THR A 74 0.56 6.43 -5.40
C THR A 74 1.33 6.28 -4.10
N LEU A 75 0.84 6.91 -3.04
CA LEU A 75 1.34 6.70 -1.68
C LEU A 75 0.44 5.69 -0.98
N PHE A 76 0.95 4.49 -0.75
CA PHE A 76 0.26 3.46 0.02
C PHE A 76 0.63 3.60 1.49
N PHE A 77 -0.35 3.66 2.38
CA PHE A 77 -0.16 3.54 3.82
C PHE A 77 -0.52 2.13 4.25
N VAL A 78 0.43 1.38 4.82
CA VAL A 78 0.23 0.03 5.33
C VAL A 78 0.46 0.06 6.84
N GLY A 79 -0.61 -0.15 7.61
CA GLY A 79 -0.57 -0.08 9.06
C GLY A 79 -1.97 -0.03 9.67
N HIS A 80 -2.05 0.30 10.95
CA HIS A 80 -3.34 0.41 11.64
C HIS A 80 -3.86 1.84 11.64
N SER A 81 -5.17 1.95 11.75
CA SER A 81 -5.90 3.20 11.91
C SER A 81 -7.15 2.97 12.74
N THR A 82 -7.74 4.04 13.25
CA THR A 82 -9.02 4.01 13.96
C THR A 82 -10.16 4.50 13.07
N ALA A 83 -11.40 4.22 13.48
CA ALA A 83 -12.60 4.76 12.83
C ALA A 83 -12.65 6.29 12.83
N ASP A 84 -11.99 6.95 13.80
CA ASP A 84 -11.83 8.40 13.87
C ASP A 84 -10.79 8.94 12.86
N GLY A 85 -10.15 8.08 12.07
CA GLY A 85 -9.15 8.46 11.07
C GLY A 85 -7.76 8.71 11.65
N ASP A 86 -7.50 8.35 12.91
CA ASP A 86 -6.14 8.38 13.46
C ASP A 86 -5.30 7.30 12.81
N ILE A 87 -4.04 7.63 12.48
CA ILE A 87 -3.08 6.68 11.92
C ILE A 87 -2.12 6.26 13.03
N VAL A 88 -1.91 4.95 13.15
CA VAL A 88 -1.09 4.36 14.20
C VAL A 88 0.34 4.19 13.70
N PHE A 89 1.29 4.72 14.47
CA PHE A 89 2.70 4.44 14.32
C PHE A 89 3.14 3.49 15.42
N GLU A 90 3.70 2.36 15.05
CA GLU A 90 4.00 1.31 16.01
C GLU A 90 5.49 1.09 16.21
N THR A 91 5.83 0.81 17.47
CA THR A 91 7.14 0.33 17.90
C THR A 91 6.92 -0.89 18.80
N PRO A 92 7.94 -1.71 19.07
CA PRO A 92 7.78 -2.86 19.97
C PRO A 92 7.14 -2.45 21.31
N GLY A 93 5.93 -2.97 21.56
CA GLY A 93 5.16 -2.72 22.79
C GLY A 93 4.52 -1.34 22.93
N LYS A 94 4.51 -0.49 21.89
CA LYS A 94 3.86 0.83 21.93
C LYS A 94 3.21 1.21 20.61
N SER A 95 1.98 1.70 20.70
CA SER A 95 1.22 2.28 19.58
C SER A 95 1.02 3.77 19.83
N ASN A 96 1.37 4.59 18.84
CA ASN A 96 1.20 6.03 18.89
C ASN A 96 0.18 6.46 17.84
N PHE A 97 -1.02 6.80 18.31
CA PHE A 97 -2.13 7.28 17.49
C PHE A 97 -1.90 8.75 17.14
N VAL A 98 -1.92 9.06 15.85
CA VAL A 98 -1.69 10.41 15.35
C VAL A 98 -2.90 10.86 14.54
N PRO A 99 -3.59 11.93 14.96
CA PRO A 99 -4.74 12.44 14.22
C PRO A 99 -4.40 12.86 12.80
N ALA A 100 -5.30 12.56 11.86
CA ALA A 100 -5.15 12.91 10.45
C ALA A 100 -4.85 14.39 10.23
N GLY A 101 -5.47 15.28 11.01
CA GLY A 101 -5.18 16.73 10.97
C GLY A 101 -3.72 17.08 11.30
N LYS A 102 -3.10 16.38 12.26
CA LYS A 102 -1.69 16.59 12.61
C LYS A 102 -0.76 16.04 11.53
N ILE A 103 -1.14 14.92 10.90
CA ILE A 103 -0.43 14.36 9.74
C ILE A 103 -0.48 15.35 8.59
N ALA A 104 -1.68 15.80 8.21
CA ALA A 104 -1.93 16.78 7.15
C ALA A 104 -1.08 18.05 7.33
N GLN A 105 -1.02 18.61 8.54
CA GLN A 105 -0.17 19.77 8.84
C GLN A 105 1.32 19.48 8.60
N SER A 106 1.78 18.28 8.93
CA SER A 106 3.21 17.91 8.89
C SER A 106 3.69 17.50 7.50
N VAL A 107 2.79 17.00 6.65
CA VAL A 107 3.11 16.56 5.28
C VAL A 107 2.82 17.62 4.21
N LYS A 108 2.20 18.74 4.59
CA LYS A 108 1.88 19.83 3.66
C LYS A 108 3.15 20.30 2.93
N ASN A 109 3.10 20.27 1.60
CA ASN A 109 4.21 20.64 0.71
C ASN A 109 5.50 19.82 0.89
N VAL A 110 5.44 18.65 1.55
CA VAL A 110 6.62 17.79 1.75
C VAL A 110 7.00 17.04 0.48
N VAL A 111 6.00 16.50 -0.21
CA VAL A 111 6.16 15.74 -1.45
C VAL A 111 4.87 15.89 -2.26
N GLN A 112 4.99 15.88 -3.59
CA GLN A 112 3.83 15.84 -4.46
C GLN A 112 3.36 14.40 -4.62
N VAL A 113 2.09 14.14 -4.30
CA VAL A 113 1.48 12.81 -4.43
C VAL A 113 0.28 12.92 -5.38
N GLU A 114 0.13 12.00 -6.33
CA GLU A 114 -1.04 12.00 -7.22
C GLU A 114 -2.24 11.26 -6.62
N ASN A 115 -2.00 10.10 -5.98
CA ASN A 115 -3.04 9.25 -5.38
C ASN A 115 -2.60 8.75 -4.01
N ILE A 116 -3.56 8.51 -3.12
CA ILE A 116 -3.31 7.86 -1.83
C ILE A 116 -4.17 6.61 -1.72
N ASP A 117 -3.61 5.55 -1.13
CA ASP A 117 -4.35 4.35 -0.78
C ASP A 117 -4.00 3.93 0.65
N PHE A 118 -4.99 3.90 1.53
CA PHE A 118 -4.82 3.50 2.92
C PHE A 118 -5.26 2.05 3.10
N HIS A 119 -4.27 1.19 3.24
CA HIS A 119 -4.41 -0.20 3.66
C HIS A 119 -4.31 -0.27 5.19
N GLY A 120 -5.26 0.41 5.83
CA GLY A 120 -5.44 0.42 7.28
C GLY A 120 -6.89 0.26 7.68
N CYS A 121 -7.09 -0.29 8.88
CA CYS A 121 -8.40 -0.64 9.41
C CYS A 121 -9.31 0.59 9.56
N ALA A 122 -10.51 0.52 9.00
CA ALA A 122 -11.62 1.46 9.23
C ALA A 122 -11.32 2.96 9.00
N VAL A 123 -10.21 3.33 8.36
CA VAL A 123 -9.83 4.75 8.14
C VAL A 123 -10.88 5.53 7.36
N ALA A 124 -11.61 4.84 6.48
CA ALA A 124 -12.63 5.45 5.64
C ALA A 124 -14.00 5.62 6.33
N VAL A 125 -14.15 5.19 7.58
CA VAL A 125 -15.32 5.52 8.41
C VAL A 125 -15.38 7.04 8.67
N SER A 126 -14.22 7.70 8.66
CA SER A 126 -14.08 9.16 8.73
C SER A 126 -13.57 9.78 7.41
N PRO A 127 -14.40 9.88 6.35
CA PRO A 127 -14.00 10.45 5.06
C PRO A 127 -13.37 11.84 5.14
N ARG A 128 -13.80 12.68 6.09
CA ARG A 128 -13.24 14.02 6.27
C ARG A 128 -11.80 14.01 6.77
N GLU A 129 -11.48 13.09 7.66
CA GLU A 129 -10.13 12.95 8.19
C GLU A 129 -9.18 12.43 7.10
N LEU A 130 -9.64 11.44 6.35
CA LEU A 130 -8.96 10.95 5.14
C LEU A 130 -8.73 12.08 4.11
N ASP A 131 -9.74 12.93 3.88
CA ASP A 131 -9.65 14.07 2.95
C ASP A 131 -8.61 15.12 3.37
N LYS A 132 -8.44 15.37 4.67
CA LYS A 132 -7.42 16.32 5.15
C LYS A 132 -6.02 15.93 4.70
N VAL A 133 -5.69 14.64 4.78
CA VAL A 133 -4.37 14.13 4.35
C VAL A 133 -4.24 14.21 2.83
N ARG A 134 -5.31 13.83 2.09
CA ARG A 134 -5.37 13.95 0.63
C ARG A 134 -5.08 15.37 0.15
N VAL A 135 -5.79 16.35 0.69
CA VAL A 135 -5.64 17.77 0.33
C VAL A 135 -4.25 18.28 0.70
N ALA A 136 -3.72 17.93 1.88
CA ALA A 136 -2.39 18.37 2.30
C ALA A 136 -1.25 17.88 1.40
N LEU A 137 -1.38 16.67 0.85
CA LEU A 137 -0.44 16.08 -0.11
C LEU A 137 -0.74 16.47 -1.57
N SER A 138 -1.77 17.29 -1.80
CA SER A 138 -2.26 17.68 -3.14
C SER A 138 -2.64 16.48 -4.02
N ALA A 139 -3.07 15.38 -3.39
CA ALA A 139 -3.51 14.18 -4.09
C ALA A 139 -4.87 14.41 -4.75
N LYS A 140 -5.02 13.86 -5.96
CA LYS A 140 -6.27 13.90 -6.72
C LYS A 140 -7.32 13.06 -6.03
N LYS A 141 -6.94 11.88 -5.55
CA LYS A 141 -7.84 10.96 -4.85
C LYS A 141 -7.19 10.26 -3.67
N ALA A 142 -8.02 9.79 -2.76
CA ALA A 142 -7.64 8.92 -1.65
C ALA A 142 -8.63 7.76 -1.52
N VAL A 143 -8.12 6.56 -1.29
CA VAL A 143 -8.92 5.35 -1.05
C VAL A 143 -8.65 4.82 0.35
N GLY A 144 -9.66 4.26 1.02
CA GLY A 144 -9.49 3.53 2.28
C GLY A 144 -10.62 2.54 2.55
N SER A 145 -10.38 1.60 3.46
CA SER A 145 -11.38 0.61 3.90
C SER A 145 -12.23 1.13 5.06
N THR A 146 -13.52 0.80 5.05
CA THR A 146 -14.45 1.07 6.17
C THR A 146 -14.38 0.00 7.25
N CYS A 147 -13.81 -1.17 6.95
CA CYS A 147 -13.69 -2.30 7.87
C CYS A 147 -12.23 -2.50 8.30
N GLU A 148 -12.05 -3.31 9.34
CA GLU A 148 -10.75 -3.87 9.66
C GLU A 148 -10.25 -4.75 8.52
N LEU A 149 -9.02 -4.52 8.09
CA LEU A 149 -8.34 -5.34 7.11
C LEU A 149 -7.45 -6.32 7.85
N VAL A 150 -7.71 -7.61 7.63
CA VAL A 150 -6.92 -8.71 8.18
C VAL A 150 -6.05 -9.28 7.09
N ARG A 151 -4.79 -9.49 7.44
CA ARG A 151 -3.78 -10.10 6.57
C ARG A 151 -3.31 -11.41 7.18
N GLN A 152 -3.25 -12.44 6.34
CA GLN A 152 -2.51 -13.66 6.64
C GLN A 152 -1.44 -13.87 5.57
N VAL A 153 -0.27 -14.35 6.01
CA VAL A 153 0.87 -14.62 5.14
C VAL A 153 1.33 -16.05 5.32
N ALA A 154 1.64 -16.74 4.22
CA ALA A 154 2.17 -18.09 4.23
C ALA A 154 3.46 -18.18 3.41
N GLY A 155 4.46 -18.87 3.95
CA GLY A 155 5.72 -19.16 3.26
C GLY A 155 6.97 -18.91 4.09
N PRO A 156 8.15 -19.02 3.47
CA PRO A 156 8.37 -19.51 2.11
C PRO A 156 8.32 -21.03 1.98
N ILE A 157 8.20 -21.54 0.74
CA ILE A 157 8.45 -22.95 0.43
C ILE A 157 9.91 -23.24 0.77
N LYS A 158 10.17 -24.33 1.49
CA LYS A 158 11.52 -24.75 1.87
C LYS A 158 11.86 -26.11 1.27
N VAL A 159 13.03 -26.21 0.66
CA VAL A 159 13.60 -27.46 0.14
C VAL A 159 14.99 -27.65 0.74
N GLY A 160 15.21 -28.76 1.45
CA GLY A 160 16.47 -28.98 2.17
C GLY A 160 16.80 -27.87 3.18
N GLY A 161 15.77 -27.29 3.82
CA GLY A 161 15.92 -26.16 4.74
C GLY A 161 16.14 -24.79 4.09
N ARG A 162 16.37 -24.71 2.77
CA ARG A 162 16.55 -23.46 2.04
C ARG A 162 15.22 -22.93 1.51
N ALA A 163 14.96 -21.65 1.76
CA ALA A 163 13.78 -20.96 1.23
C ALA A 163 13.89 -20.71 -0.27
N ILE A 164 12.80 -20.92 -0.99
CA ILE A 164 12.65 -20.58 -2.41
C ILE A 164 12.01 -19.19 -2.48
N THR A 165 12.81 -18.14 -2.56
CA THR A 165 12.30 -16.75 -2.54
C THR A 165 12.49 -16.02 -3.87
N ASP A 166 13.28 -16.58 -4.78
CA ASP A 166 13.52 -16.02 -6.11
C ASP A 166 13.76 -17.13 -7.13
N ARG A 167 13.50 -16.82 -8.40
CA ARG A 167 13.68 -17.74 -9.54
C ARG A 167 15.14 -18.07 -9.83
N LYS A 168 16.10 -17.28 -9.33
CA LYS A 168 17.54 -17.44 -9.61
C LYS A 168 18.16 -18.53 -8.74
N THR A 169 17.62 -18.73 -7.56
CA THR A 169 18.12 -19.69 -6.56
C THR A 169 17.44 -21.05 -6.64
N PHE A 170 16.36 -21.17 -7.43
CA PHE A 170 15.63 -22.43 -7.64
C PHE A 170 15.16 -22.55 -9.09
N ASP A 171 15.88 -23.35 -9.87
CA ASP A 171 15.63 -23.52 -11.32
C ASP A 171 14.36 -24.34 -11.57
N LEU A 172 13.27 -23.65 -11.90
CA LEU A 172 11.97 -24.24 -12.21
C LEU A 172 11.87 -24.86 -13.61
N THR A 173 12.92 -24.76 -14.44
CA THR A 173 12.94 -25.44 -15.75
C THR A 173 13.21 -26.94 -15.62
N LYS A 174 13.70 -27.39 -14.46
CA LYS A 174 13.88 -28.81 -14.14
C LYS A 174 12.57 -29.41 -13.63
N ASP A 175 12.11 -30.48 -14.27
CA ASP A 175 10.85 -31.17 -13.93
C ASP A 175 10.74 -31.56 -12.45
N GLU A 176 11.83 -31.99 -11.83
CA GLU A 176 11.85 -32.35 -10.41
C GLU A 176 11.60 -31.13 -9.51
N ASN A 177 12.28 -30.02 -9.80
CA ASN A 177 12.10 -28.76 -9.08
C ASN A 177 10.70 -28.22 -9.29
N ARG A 178 10.17 -28.31 -10.52
CA ARG A 178 8.80 -27.90 -10.85
C ARG A 178 7.78 -28.65 -10.00
N LYS A 179 7.88 -29.98 -9.92
CA LYS A 179 7.00 -30.82 -9.09
C LYS A 179 7.07 -30.45 -7.61
N VAL A 180 8.28 -30.21 -7.09
CA VAL A 180 8.49 -29.80 -5.70
C VAL A 180 7.86 -28.44 -5.43
N PHE A 181 8.06 -27.48 -6.34
CA PHE A 181 7.48 -26.16 -6.23
C PHE A 181 5.95 -26.19 -6.31
N ASP A 182 5.37 -26.86 -7.29
CA ASP A 182 3.90 -26.95 -7.46
C ASP A 182 3.25 -27.60 -6.23
N LYS A 183 3.87 -28.65 -5.68
CA LYS A 183 3.41 -29.27 -4.42
C LYS A 183 3.53 -28.29 -3.25
N GLY A 184 4.66 -27.60 -3.12
CA GLY A 184 4.89 -26.62 -2.06
C GLY A 184 3.90 -25.45 -2.12
N LEU A 185 3.65 -24.91 -3.31
CA LEU A 185 2.72 -23.82 -3.54
C LEU A 185 1.29 -24.26 -3.21
N LYS A 186 0.90 -25.48 -3.60
CA LYS A 186 -0.37 -26.08 -3.18
C LYS A 186 -0.46 -26.18 -1.65
N MET A 187 0.58 -26.64 -0.97
CA MET A 187 0.60 -26.71 0.51
C MET A 187 0.46 -25.33 1.16
N LEU A 188 1.12 -24.30 0.62
CA LEU A 188 0.95 -22.93 1.11
C LEU A 188 -0.49 -22.44 0.94
N ARG A 189 -1.12 -22.65 -0.22
CA ARG A 189 -2.54 -22.34 -0.43
C ARG A 189 -3.42 -23.08 0.58
N ASP A 190 -3.18 -24.37 0.77
CA ASP A 190 -3.91 -25.24 1.69
C ASP A 190 -3.80 -24.75 3.15
N SER A 191 -2.68 -24.11 3.54
CA SER A 191 -2.47 -23.55 4.88
C SER A 191 -3.39 -22.38 5.25
N PHE A 192 -3.96 -21.67 4.28
CA PHE A 192 -4.96 -20.64 4.55
C PHE A 192 -6.31 -21.25 4.97
N GLY A 193 -6.58 -22.51 4.62
CA GLY A 193 -7.91 -23.11 4.75
C GLY A 193 -8.86 -22.66 3.63
N ASP A 194 -9.89 -23.47 3.36
CA ASP A 194 -10.68 -23.35 2.14
C ASP A 194 -11.39 -22.00 1.97
N ASP A 195 -11.86 -21.40 3.07
CA ASP A 195 -12.60 -20.14 3.00
C ASP A 195 -11.69 -18.92 2.71
N ARG A 196 -10.41 -18.99 3.09
CA ARG A 196 -9.45 -17.88 2.94
C ARG A 196 -8.62 -17.96 1.67
N LYS A 197 -8.52 -19.14 1.03
CA LYS A 197 -7.80 -19.32 -0.26
C LYS A 197 -8.27 -18.33 -1.33
N LYS A 198 -9.57 -18.10 -1.42
CA LYS A 198 -10.17 -17.13 -2.36
C LYS A 198 -9.77 -15.67 -2.09
N CYS A 199 -9.18 -15.38 -0.93
CA CYS A 199 -8.72 -14.05 -0.56
C CYS A 199 -7.21 -13.85 -0.79
N ILE A 200 -6.50 -14.83 -1.37
CA ILE A 200 -5.09 -14.69 -1.73
C ILE A 200 -4.97 -13.69 -2.88
N ILE A 201 -4.29 -12.56 -2.64
CA ILE A 201 -4.17 -11.44 -3.58
C ILE A 201 -3.02 -11.61 -4.59
N ASN A 202 -2.15 -12.60 -4.38
CA ASN A 202 -1.03 -12.92 -5.26
C ASN A 202 -0.99 -14.40 -5.64
N ASP A 203 -2.15 -15.01 -5.93
CA ASP A 203 -2.31 -16.44 -6.18
C ASP A 203 -1.76 -16.92 -7.55
N SER A 204 -0.46 -16.74 -7.75
CA SER A 204 0.27 -17.20 -8.92
C SER A 204 1.74 -17.44 -8.59
N GLU A 205 2.45 -18.13 -9.49
CA GLU A 205 3.89 -18.31 -9.38
C GLU A 205 4.63 -16.95 -9.40
N ASP A 206 4.24 -16.05 -10.30
CA ASP A 206 4.84 -14.72 -10.38
C ASP A 206 4.53 -13.89 -9.12
N GLY A 207 3.28 -13.90 -8.66
CA GLY A 207 2.86 -13.24 -7.43
C GLY A 207 3.61 -13.75 -6.20
N TYR A 208 3.88 -15.05 -6.13
CA TYR A 208 4.70 -15.68 -5.08
C TYR A 208 6.12 -15.11 -5.06
N PHE A 209 6.81 -15.07 -6.20
CA PHE A 209 8.18 -14.56 -6.29
C PHE A 209 8.25 -13.03 -6.12
N GLN A 210 7.26 -12.30 -6.62
CA GLN A 210 7.11 -10.87 -6.40
C GLN A 210 7.02 -10.54 -4.90
N ALA A 211 6.28 -11.34 -4.14
CA ALA A 211 6.17 -11.24 -2.68
C ALA A 211 7.31 -11.93 -1.91
N HIS A 212 8.48 -12.10 -2.54
CA HIS A 212 9.67 -12.70 -1.95
C HIS A 212 9.45 -14.12 -1.39
N GLY A 213 8.69 -14.91 -2.14
CA GLY A 213 8.41 -16.29 -1.82
C GLY A 213 7.29 -16.47 -0.79
N ARG A 214 6.29 -15.60 -0.78
CA ARG A 214 5.14 -15.68 0.14
C ARG A 214 3.83 -15.58 -0.61
N LEU A 215 2.78 -16.21 -0.07
CA LEU A 215 1.40 -15.91 -0.44
C LEU A 215 0.82 -14.99 0.63
N VAL A 216 0.00 -14.04 0.19
CA VAL A 216 -0.65 -13.04 1.03
C VAL A 216 -2.15 -13.13 0.78
N ALA A 217 -2.92 -13.33 1.84
CA ALA A 217 -4.37 -13.24 1.80
C ALA A 217 -4.84 -12.03 2.61
N VAL A 218 -5.78 -11.27 2.04
CA VAL A 218 -6.33 -10.06 2.67
C VAL A 218 -7.85 -10.09 2.59
N TRP A 219 -8.50 -9.85 3.72
CA TRP A 219 -9.96 -9.74 3.81
C TRP A 219 -10.37 -8.65 4.79
N ALA A 220 -11.59 -8.16 4.61
CA ALA A 220 -12.24 -7.23 5.52
C ALA A 220 -13.14 -7.99 6.49
N ASN A 221 -13.12 -7.57 7.76
CA ASN A 221 -14.04 -8.03 8.79
C ASN A 221 -14.93 -6.88 9.26
N PRO A 222 -16.27 -7.06 9.28
CA PRO A 222 -17.15 -6.12 9.95
C PRO A 222 -17.06 -6.26 11.48
N GLU A 223 -17.49 -5.23 12.19
CA GLU A 223 -17.73 -5.17 13.64
C GLU A 223 -16.50 -5.14 14.58
N SER A 224 -15.23 -5.10 14.12
CA SER A 224 -14.04 -5.10 15.02
C SER A 224 -13.94 -6.31 15.98
N ILE A 225 -14.81 -7.32 15.82
CA ILE A 225 -14.92 -8.49 16.73
C ILE A 225 -13.88 -9.57 16.43
N ALA A 226 -13.21 -9.50 15.28
CA ALA A 226 -12.31 -10.55 14.84
C ALA A 226 -10.87 -10.15 15.18
N GLY A 227 -10.25 -10.85 16.14
CA GLY A 227 -8.80 -10.73 16.39
C GLY A 227 -7.98 -10.85 15.10
N ASN A 228 -6.69 -10.50 15.17
CA ASN A 228 -5.79 -10.27 14.02
C ASN A 228 -5.67 -11.39 12.96
N ASP A 229 -6.32 -12.54 13.10
CA ASP A 229 -6.36 -13.68 12.18
C ASP A 229 -7.78 -14.25 11.93
N ALA A 230 -8.80 -13.69 12.57
CA ALA A 230 -10.14 -14.25 12.54
C ALA A 230 -10.81 -14.03 11.18
N PHE A 231 -11.48 -15.09 10.72
CA PHE A 231 -12.26 -15.10 9.49
C PHE A 231 -13.64 -15.66 9.81
N ASP A 232 -14.66 -14.87 9.57
CA ASP A 232 -16.06 -15.24 9.71
C ASP A 232 -16.61 -15.60 8.32
N LYS A 233 -16.97 -16.87 8.12
CA LYS A 233 -17.48 -17.35 6.82
C LYS A 233 -18.75 -16.63 6.36
N GLY A 234 -19.57 -16.13 7.28
CA GLY A 234 -20.81 -15.42 6.98
C GLY A 234 -20.63 -13.92 6.76
N LYS A 235 -19.51 -13.35 7.20
CA LYS A 235 -19.32 -11.88 7.26
C LYS A 235 -18.06 -11.36 6.56
N SER A 236 -16.96 -12.12 6.56
CA SER A 236 -15.69 -11.68 5.98
C SER A 236 -15.76 -11.59 4.46
N ILE A 237 -15.21 -10.51 3.91
CA ILE A 237 -15.19 -10.24 2.46
C ILE A 237 -13.74 -10.13 2.00
N CYS A 238 -13.33 -10.93 1.00
CA CYS A 238 -11.99 -10.79 0.43
C CYS A 238 -11.76 -9.38 -0.10
N TYR A 239 -10.56 -8.84 0.07
CA TYR A 239 -10.25 -7.45 -0.30
C TYR A 239 -10.62 -7.10 -1.75
N GLY A 240 -10.27 -7.99 -2.70
CA GLY A 240 -10.61 -7.80 -4.13
C GLY A 240 -12.10 -7.87 -4.47
N ALA A 241 -12.96 -8.26 -3.52
CA ALA A 241 -14.41 -8.29 -3.68
C ALA A 241 -15.12 -7.12 -2.97
N LEU A 242 -14.39 -6.22 -2.29
CA LEU A 242 -14.96 -5.05 -1.65
C LEU A 242 -15.53 -4.10 -2.70
N LYS A 243 -16.73 -3.58 -2.42
CA LYS A 243 -17.36 -2.58 -3.29
C LYS A 243 -16.60 -1.26 -3.17
N HIS A 244 -16.34 -0.62 -4.30
CA HIS A 244 -15.81 0.74 -4.32
C HIS A 244 -16.96 1.75 -4.38
N GLU A 245 -16.95 2.74 -3.49
CA GLU A 245 -17.94 3.80 -3.44
C GLU A 245 -17.26 5.16 -3.45
N LYS A 246 -17.68 6.03 -4.36
CA LYS A 246 -17.23 7.42 -4.39
C LYS A 246 -18.04 8.25 -3.40
N VAL A 247 -17.35 8.99 -2.55
CA VAL A 247 -17.98 9.77 -1.48
C VAL A 247 -17.51 11.22 -1.54
N ASP A 248 -18.46 12.14 -1.37
CA ASP A 248 -18.19 13.57 -1.22
C ASP A 248 -18.07 13.91 0.28
N PRO A 249 -16.86 14.18 0.81
CA PRO A 249 -16.65 14.42 2.23
C PRO A 249 -17.27 15.73 2.72
N SER A 250 -17.63 16.65 1.82
CA SER A 250 -18.29 17.91 2.18
C SER A 250 -19.70 17.67 2.72
N LYS A 251 -20.36 16.59 2.30
CA LYS A 251 -21.76 16.26 2.65
C LYS A 251 -21.97 15.60 4.01
N ASN A 252 -20.94 15.46 4.84
CA ASN A 252 -21.02 14.72 6.11
C ASN A 252 -21.60 13.30 5.96
N PRO A 253 -21.04 12.47 5.07
CA PRO A 253 -21.50 11.08 4.94
C PRO A 253 -21.34 10.35 6.27
N VAL A 254 -22.39 9.67 6.72
CA VAL A 254 -22.31 8.71 7.82
C VAL A 254 -22.00 7.37 7.19
N ILE A 255 -20.82 6.83 7.48
CA ILE A 255 -20.37 5.53 6.97
C ILE A 255 -20.32 4.57 8.14
N ASP A 256 -21.03 3.46 8.01
CA ASP A 256 -21.03 2.39 9.00
C ASP A 256 -19.82 1.49 8.75
N GLU A 257 -19.03 1.26 9.81
CA GLU A 257 -17.86 0.39 9.80
C GLU A 257 -18.19 -1.05 9.41
N ASN A 258 -19.46 -1.47 9.49
CA ASN A 258 -19.92 -2.82 9.16
C ASN A 258 -20.22 -3.03 7.67
N GLN A 259 -20.16 -1.98 6.85
CA GLN A 259 -20.48 -2.09 5.42
C GLN A 259 -19.39 -2.76 4.59
N CYS A 260 -18.17 -2.88 5.12
CA CYS A 260 -16.98 -3.43 4.45
C CYS A 260 -16.90 -3.04 2.97
N LYS A 261 -16.55 -1.79 2.73
CA LYS A 261 -16.37 -1.23 1.39
C LYS A 261 -15.09 -0.39 1.33
N LEU A 262 -14.66 -0.12 0.11
CA LEU A 262 -13.59 0.84 -0.17
C LEU A 262 -14.24 2.18 -0.53
N VAL A 263 -13.86 3.24 0.18
CA VAL A 263 -14.33 4.59 -0.10
C VAL A 263 -13.26 5.32 -0.90
N GLU A 264 -13.64 5.90 -2.04
CA GLU A 264 -12.81 6.80 -2.83
C GLU A 264 -13.28 8.25 -2.63
N LEU A 265 -12.34 9.14 -2.33
CA LEU A 265 -12.52 10.59 -2.26
C LEU A 265 -11.77 11.25 -3.41
N GLY A 266 -12.29 12.39 -3.92
CA GLY A 266 -11.64 13.19 -4.96
C GLY A 266 -12.32 13.10 -6.32
#